data_AF-A0ABD5UU06-F1
#
_entry.id   AF-A0ABD5UU06-F1
#
_cell.length_a   1.000
_cell.length_b   1.000
_cell.length_c   1.000
_cell.angle_alpha   90.00
_cell.angle_beta   90.00
_cell.angle_gamma   90.00
#
_symmetry.space_group_name_H-M   'P 1'
#
loop_
_entity.id
_entity.type
_entity.pdbx_description
1 polymer ?
#
loop_
_entity_poly.entity_id
_entity_poly.type
_entity_poly.pdbx_seq_one_letter_code
_entity_poly.pdbx_strand_id
1 'polypeptide(L)'
;MSRDAFLVPITFPEFERTVISPVDLTELPIHTSALDEVDTAENVRIWGVKNSKLNKKFYDKMTEGDYLIFYRNDHYRFFGRVGHKFDSDVISQRYWCDISADMLYTIADFKHIDVARKVLNEACDYKVAYQPQSIQRMSNSAYREIRREYGSIEQFVSKVTGKAES
;
A
#
# COMPACT_ATOMS: atom_id res chain seq x y z
N MET A 1 4.85 18.66 5.05
CA MET A 1 5.42 17.44 5.66
C MET A 1 6.12 16.64 4.57
N SER A 2 7.21 15.93 4.89
CA SER A 2 7.83 14.99 3.94
C SER A 2 6.99 13.72 3.92
N ARG A 3 6.52 13.30 2.74
CA ARG A 3 5.85 12.00 2.56
C ARG A 3 6.90 10.90 2.57
N ASP A 4 6.55 9.72 3.06
CA ASP A 4 7.32 8.50 2.90
C ASP A 4 6.72 7.60 1.82
N ALA A 5 7.41 6.51 1.49
CA ALA A 5 6.91 5.49 0.58
C ALA A 5 7.10 4.10 1.18
N PHE A 6 6.11 3.24 0.99
CA PHE A 6 6.09 1.89 1.53
C PHE A 6 5.87 0.88 0.41
N LEU A 7 6.71 -0.16 0.41
CA LEU A 7 6.60 -1.33 -0.44
C LEU A 7 5.75 -2.37 0.29
N VAL A 8 4.64 -2.76 -0.32
CA VAL A 8 3.63 -3.59 0.33
C VAL A 8 3.44 -4.87 -0.47
N PRO A 9 3.97 -6.03 -0.02
CA PRO A 9 3.63 -7.30 -0.64
C PRO A 9 2.15 -7.60 -0.39
N ILE A 10 1.47 -8.11 -1.41
CA ILE A 10 0.02 -8.40 -1.36
C ILE A 10 -0.27 -9.85 -1.70
N THR A 11 -1.40 -10.33 -1.21
CA THR A 11 -1.91 -11.68 -1.49
C THR A 11 -3.23 -11.59 -2.25
N PHE A 12 -3.47 -12.60 -3.08
CA PHE A 12 -4.74 -12.77 -3.77
C PHE A 12 -5.38 -14.08 -3.28
N PRO A 13 -6.71 -14.14 -3.19
CA PRO A 13 -7.69 -13.16 -3.68
C PRO A 13 -8.01 -12.00 -2.71
N GLU A 14 -7.36 -11.90 -1.56
CA GLU A 14 -7.75 -10.96 -0.50
C GLU A 14 -7.64 -9.50 -0.94
N PHE A 15 -6.55 -9.14 -1.62
CA PHE A 15 -6.35 -7.78 -2.13
C PHE A 15 -7.40 -7.40 -3.18
N GLU A 16 -7.84 -8.36 -3.98
CA GLU A 16 -8.89 -8.13 -4.96
C GLU A 16 -10.20 -7.76 -4.26
N ARG A 17 -10.58 -8.51 -3.22
CA ARG A 17 -11.86 -8.39 -2.53
C ARG A 17 -12.07 -7.07 -1.79
N THR A 18 -11.00 -6.38 -1.39
CA THR A 18 -11.12 -5.16 -0.56
C THR A 18 -10.36 -3.96 -1.10
N VAL A 19 -9.41 -4.16 -2.04
CA VAL A 19 -8.65 -3.06 -2.63
C VAL A 19 -8.95 -2.87 -4.10
N ILE A 20 -9.16 -3.93 -4.90
CA ILE A 20 -9.59 -3.77 -6.32
C ILE A 20 -11.10 -3.54 -6.39
N SER A 21 -11.86 -4.29 -5.59
CA SER A 21 -13.26 -4.09 -5.30
C SER A 21 -13.38 -3.35 -3.96
N PRO A 22 -13.71 -2.05 -3.96
CA PRO A 22 -14.00 -1.34 -2.71
C PRO A 22 -15.15 -2.00 -1.96
N VAL A 23 -15.18 -1.80 -0.65
CA VAL A 23 -16.21 -2.33 0.23
C VAL A 23 -17.01 -1.21 0.87
N ASP A 24 -18.26 -1.54 1.21
CA ASP A 24 -19.10 -0.72 2.05
C ASP A 24 -18.84 -1.09 3.53
N LEU A 25 -18.51 -0.08 4.34
CA LEU A 25 -18.23 -0.22 5.76
C LEU A 25 -19.42 0.12 6.64
N THR A 26 -20.46 0.75 6.09
CA THR A 26 -21.63 1.22 6.84
C THR A 26 -22.42 0.07 7.46
N GLU A 27 -22.39 -1.10 6.85
CA GLU A 27 -23.08 -2.30 7.34
C GLU A 27 -22.21 -3.19 8.26
N LEU A 28 -20.93 -2.86 8.44
CA LEU A 28 -20.01 -3.67 9.24
C LEU A 28 -19.97 -3.21 10.70
N PRO A 29 -19.84 -4.13 11.67
CA PRO A 29 -19.72 -3.79 13.09
C PRO A 29 -18.32 -3.25 13.45
N ILE A 30 -17.81 -2.30 12.66
CA ILE A 30 -16.54 -1.64 12.90
C ILE A 30 -16.83 -0.40 13.75
N HIS A 31 -16.77 -0.57 15.06
CA HIS A 31 -16.99 0.51 16.02
C HIS A 31 -15.73 1.36 16.15
N THR A 32 -15.55 2.33 15.27
CA THR A 32 -14.49 3.32 15.45
C THR A 32 -14.99 4.70 15.03
N SER A 33 -14.81 5.70 15.89
CA SER A 33 -14.89 7.12 15.51
C SER A 33 -13.95 7.47 14.35
N ALA A 34 -12.98 6.59 14.05
CA ALA A 34 -12.11 6.67 12.89
C ALA A 34 -12.83 6.49 11.54
N LEU A 35 -14.05 5.91 11.51
CA LEU A 35 -14.87 5.85 10.30
C LEU A 35 -15.64 7.14 10.04
N ASP A 36 -15.94 7.92 11.08
CA ASP A 36 -16.60 9.23 10.94
C ASP A 36 -15.70 10.22 10.17
N GLU A 37 -14.39 9.97 10.15
CA GLU A 37 -13.40 10.72 9.39
C GLU A 37 -13.22 10.20 7.95
N VAL A 38 -13.76 9.02 7.62
CA VAL A 38 -13.70 8.48 6.25
C VAL A 38 -14.84 9.09 5.44
N ASP A 39 -14.52 10.12 4.64
CA ASP A 39 -15.45 10.86 3.78
C ASP A 39 -16.37 9.99 2.88
N THR A 40 -16.04 8.70 2.68
CA THR A 40 -16.71 7.80 1.73
C THR A 40 -16.87 6.35 2.25
N ALA A 41 -17.40 6.17 3.46
CA ALA A 41 -17.57 4.86 4.10
C ALA A 41 -18.30 3.79 3.25
N GLU A 42 -19.12 4.19 2.28
CA GLU A 42 -19.86 3.31 1.34
C GLU A 42 -18.97 2.71 0.22
N ASN A 43 -17.77 3.26 0.00
CA ASN A 43 -16.91 2.90 -1.14
C ASN A 43 -15.43 3.03 -0.77
N VAL A 44 -14.97 2.18 0.16
CA VAL A 44 -13.63 2.28 0.75
C VAL A 44 -12.74 1.14 0.26
N ARG A 45 -11.51 1.46 -0.14
CA ARG A 45 -10.46 0.47 -0.39
C ARG A 45 -9.66 0.24 0.87
N ILE A 46 -9.57 -1.00 1.33
CA ILE A 46 -8.91 -1.34 2.60
C ILE A 46 -7.90 -2.44 2.42
N TRP A 47 -6.73 -2.23 3.02
CA TRP A 47 -5.75 -3.27 3.23
C TRP A 47 -5.29 -3.32 4.68
N GLY A 48 -4.61 -4.41 5.03
CA GLY A 48 -4.25 -4.66 6.41
C GLY A 48 -3.07 -5.59 6.53
N VAL A 49 -2.47 -5.56 7.71
CA VAL A 49 -1.37 -6.45 8.07
C VAL A 49 -1.61 -7.01 9.46
N LYS A 50 -1.15 -8.24 9.68
CA LYS A 50 -1.11 -8.83 11.02
C LYS A 50 -0.26 -7.99 11.97
N ASN A 51 -0.72 -7.80 13.20
CA ASN A 51 0.04 -7.23 14.32
C ASN A 51 1.21 -8.13 14.74
N SER A 52 2.26 -8.09 13.94
CA SER A 52 3.57 -8.64 14.25
C SER A 52 4.52 -7.50 14.58
N LYS A 53 5.58 -7.77 15.37
CA LYS A 53 6.61 -6.77 15.71
C LYS A 53 7.18 -6.06 14.46
N LEU A 54 7.36 -6.81 13.37
CA LEU A 54 7.92 -6.26 12.12
C LEU A 54 6.92 -5.37 11.40
N ASN A 55 5.67 -5.81 11.23
CA ASN A 55 4.63 -5.01 10.57
C ASN A 55 4.30 -3.76 11.37
N LYS A 56 4.14 -3.90 12.69
CA LYS A 56 3.80 -2.81 13.60
C LYS A 56 4.81 -1.66 13.50
N LYS A 57 6.11 -1.99 13.47
CA LYS A 57 7.20 -1.01 13.32
C LYS A 57 7.02 -0.10 12.09
N PHE A 58 6.51 -0.62 10.98
CA PHE A 58 6.32 0.16 9.76
C PHE A 58 4.93 0.78 9.68
N TYR A 59 3.90 0.07 10.11
CA TYR A 59 2.54 0.58 10.22
C TYR A 59 2.45 1.82 11.13
N ASP A 60 3.14 1.81 12.28
CA ASP A 60 3.20 2.96 13.19
C ASP A 60 3.84 4.19 12.52
N LYS A 61 4.73 3.99 11.54
CA LYS A 61 5.41 5.06 10.80
C LYS A 61 4.61 5.61 9.63
N MET A 62 3.57 4.90 9.20
CA MET A 62 2.69 5.37 8.13
C MET A 62 1.90 6.57 8.60
N THR A 63 1.87 7.60 7.78
CA THR A 63 1.04 8.79 7.95
C THR A 63 0.14 8.96 6.74
N GLU A 64 -1.02 9.56 6.93
CA GLU A 64 -1.93 9.88 5.82
C GLU A 64 -1.21 10.65 4.71
N GLY A 65 -1.45 10.23 3.47
CA GLY A 65 -0.80 10.76 2.27
C GLY A 65 0.55 10.12 1.92
N ASP A 66 1.11 9.23 2.75
CA ASP A 66 2.30 8.45 2.40
C ASP A 66 2.02 7.50 1.23
N TYR A 67 3.02 7.22 0.41
CA TYR A 67 2.88 6.38 -0.77
C TYR A 67 2.82 4.90 -0.44
N LEU A 68 1.91 4.20 -1.10
CA LEU A 68 1.79 2.75 -1.08
C LEU A 68 2.10 2.21 -2.48
N ILE A 69 3.07 1.29 -2.57
CA ILE A 69 3.46 0.63 -3.82
C ILE A 69 3.32 -0.88 -3.61
N PHE A 70 2.30 -1.48 -4.23
CA PHE A 70 1.88 -2.85 -3.96
C PHE A 70 2.59 -3.85 -4.88
N TYR A 71 3.27 -4.82 -4.28
CA TYR A 71 4.15 -5.80 -4.93
C TYR A 71 3.51 -7.18 -5.04
N ARG A 72 3.51 -7.75 -6.25
CA ARG A 72 3.09 -9.13 -6.54
C ARG A 72 3.75 -9.64 -7.83
N ASN A 73 4.14 -10.91 -7.85
CA ASN A 73 4.62 -11.61 -9.06
C ASN A 73 5.71 -10.83 -9.81
N ASP A 74 6.78 -10.48 -9.09
CA ASP A 74 7.94 -9.75 -9.61
C ASP A 74 7.65 -8.32 -10.13
N HIS A 75 6.46 -7.78 -9.86
CA HIS A 75 6.03 -6.47 -10.30
C HIS A 75 5.37 -5.69 -9.17
N TYR A 76 5.48 -4.37 -9.23
CA TYR A 76 4.60 -3.48 -8.53
C TYR A 76 3.40 -3.21 -9.42
N ARG A 77 2.22 -3.63 -8.95
CA ARG A 77 0.99 -3.70 -9.76
C ARG A 77 -0.02 -2.60 -9.43
N PHE A 78 0.10 -2.02 -8.25
CA PHE A 78 -0.83 -1.00 -7.78
C PHE A 78 -0.10 0.08 -7.01
N PHE A 79 -0.71 1.25 -7.00
CA PHE A 79 -0.23 2.41 -6.27
C PHE A 79 -1.40 3.08 -5.56
N GLY A 80 -1.14 3.68 -4.41
CA GLY A 80 -2.10 4.53 -3.72
C GLY A 80 -1.42 5.37 -2.66
N ARG A 81 -2.24 5.93 -1.78
CA ARG A 81 -1.80 6.64 -0.59
C ARG A 81 -2.46 6.09 0.66
N VAL A 82 -1.73 6.11 1.76
CA VAL A 82 -2.26 5.81 3.09
C VAL A 82 -3.39 6.80 3.39
N GLY A 83 -4.58 6.29 3.69
CA GLY A 83 -5.65 7.05 4.33
C GLY A 83 -5.71 6.73 5.82
N HIS A 84 -6.91 6.72 6.38
CA HIS A 84 -7.13 6.50 7.81
C HIS A 84 -6.66 5.12 8.25
N LYS A 85 -5.98 5.08 9.40
CA LYS A 85 -5.51 3.85 10.06
C LYS A 85 -6.44 3.51 11.22
N PHE A 86 -6.74 2.23 11.39
CA PHE A 86 -7.58 1.75 12.49
C PHE A 86 -7.32 0.28 12.76
N ASP A 87 -7.67 -0.17 13.96
CA ASP A 87 -7.50 -1.56 14.35
C ASP A 87 -8.85 -2.28 14.37
N SER A 88 -8.99 -3.37 13.61
CA SER A 88 -10.18 -4.23 13.56
C SER A 88 -9.86 -5.53 12.83
N ASP A 89 -10.40 -6.65 13.31
CA ASP A 89 -10.34 -7.94 12.62
C ASP A 89 -11.56 -8.24 11.75
N VAL A 90 -12.60 -7.39 11.79
CA VAL A 90 -13.86 -7.60 11.07
C VAL A 90 -13.64 -7.73 9.56
N ILE A 91 -12.79 -6.88 8.98
CA ILE A 91 -12.48 -6.93 7.54
C ILE A 91 -11.80 -8.25 7.17
N SER A 92 -10.80 -8.67 7.96
CA SER A 92 -10.05 -9.87 7.65
C SER A 92 -10.90 -11.13 7.82
N GLN A 93 -11.71 -11.19 8.87
CA GLN A 93 -12.68 -12.27 9.09
C GLN A 93 -13.75 -12.33 7.99
N ARG A 94 -14.23 -11.16 7.52
CA ARG A 94 -15.31 -11.08 6.54
C ARG A 94 -14.84 -11.40 5.12
N TYR A 95 -13.68 -10.88 4.73
CA TYR A 95 -13.24 -10.86 3.33
C TYR A 95 -11.98 -11.69 3.05
N TRP A 96 -11.14 -11.98 4.06
CA TRP A 96 -9.78 -12.49 3.85
C TRP A 96 -9.54 -13.94 4.25
N CYS A 97 -10.60 -14.74 4.43
CA CYS A 97 -10.53 -16.18 4.69
C CYS A 97 -9.51 -16.53 5.79
N ASP A 98 -8.33 -17.04 5.41
CA ASP A 98 -7.30 -17.55 6.32
C ASP A 98 -6.27 -16.47 6.75
N ILE A 99 -6.34 -15.27 6.17
CA ILE A 99 -5.42 -14.18 6.52
C ILE A 99 -5.98 -13.41 7.69
N SER A 100 -5.39 -13.61 8.87
CA SER A 100 -5.66 -12.79 10.05
C SER A 100 -4.85 -11.49 9.98
N ALA A 101 -5.56 -10.37 9.91
CA ALA A 101 -5.01 -9.02 9.97
C ALA A 101 -5.94 -8.10 10.76
N ASP A 102 -5.34 -7.27 11.60
CA ASP A 102 -6.01 -6.45 12.59
C ASP A 102 -5.55 -4.98 12.55
N MET A 103 -4.37 -4.69 11.98
CA MET A 103 -3.91 -3.32 11.73
C MET A 103 -4.26 -2.93 10.29
N LEU A 104 -5.28 -2.08 10.14
CA LEU A 104 -5.91 -1.76 8.87
C LEU A 104 -5.66 -0.30 8.46
N TYR A 105 -5.72 -0.06 7.16
CA TYR A 105 -5.71 1.30 6.63
C TYR A 105 -6.53 1.40 5.34
N THR A 106 -7.13 2.58 5.14
CA THR A 106 -7.79 2.91 3.87
C THR A 106 -6.76 3.35 2.83
N ILE A 107 -7.13 3.25 1.55
CA ILE A 107 -6.27 3.57 0.42
C ILE A 107 -6.93 4.63 -0.44
N ALA A 108 -6.31 5.81 -0.49
CA ALA A 108 -6.67 6.90 -1.38
C ALA A 108 -5.87 6.86 -2.70
N ASP A 109 -6.32 7.60 -3.71
CA ASP A 109 -5.62 7.78 -5.00
C ASP A 109 -5.18 6.45 -5.66
N PHE A 110 -6.02 5.41 -5.54
CA PHE A 110 -5.71 4.07 -6.03
C PHE A 110 -5.62 4.03 -7.57
N LYS A 111 -4.55 3.43 -8.08
CA LYS A 111 -4.34 3.23 -9.52
C LYS A 111 -3.61 1.93 -9.82
N HIS A 112 -3.91 1.38 -11.00
CA HIS A 112 -3.13 0.29 -11.59
C HIS A 112 -1.82 0.83 -12.17
N ILE A 113 -0.75 0.09 -11.95
CA ILE A 113 0.58 0.36 -12.49
C ILE A 113 1.21 -0.95 -12.95
N ASP A 114 2.25 -0.90 -13.77
CA ASP A 114 3.04 -2.08 -14.06
C ASP A 114 4.52 -1.72 -14.06
N VAL A 115 5.17 -1.95 -12.93
CA VAL A 115 6.58 -1.63 -12.74
C VAL A 115 7.31 -2.90 -12.34
N ALA A 116 8.15 -3.41 -13.25
CA ALA A 116 9.01 -4.55 -12.94
C ALA A 116 9.87 -4.25 -11.70
N ARG A 117 9.99 -5.24 -10.80
CA ARG A 117 10.76 -5.08 -9.56
C ARG A 117 12.19 -4.62 -9.82
N LYS A 118 12.81 -5.13 -10.89
CA LYS A 118 14.15 -4.75 -11.33
C LYS A 118 14.26 -3.24 -11.60
N VAL A 119 13.27 -2.63 -12.25
CA VAL A 119 13.28 -1.18 -12.56
C VAL A 119 13.27 -0.36 -11.28
N LEU A 120 12.40 -0.70 -10.31
CA LEU A 120 12.39 0.01 -9.02
C LEU A 120 13.69 -0.23 -8.26
N ASN A 121 14.20 -1.46 -8.24
CA ASN A 121 15.45 -1.78 -7.54
C ASN A 121 16.63 -1.01 -8.12
N GLU A 122 16.74 -0.89 -9.45
CA GLU A 122 17.76 -0.10 -10.13
C GLU A 122 17.66 1.38 -9.77
N ALA A 123 16.46 1.97 -9.83
CA ALA A 123 16.24 3.37 -9.44
C ALA A 123 16.51 3.65 -7.95
N CYS A 124 16.48 2.62 -7.11
CA CYS A 124 16.67 2.73 -5.67
C CYS A 124 18.07 2.31 -5.18
N ASP A 125 18.95 1.88 -6.09
CA ASP A 125 20.23 1.24 -5.78
C ASP A 125 20.07 0.04 -4.80
N TYR A 126 18.99 -0.72 -4.98
CA TYR A 126 18.77 -1.97 -4.27
C TYR A 126 19.45 -3.12 -4.98
N LYS A 127 19.81 -4.17 -4.23
CA LYS A 127 20.28 -5.43 -4.82
C LYS A 127 19.24 -5.91 -5.84
N VAL A 128 19.70 -6.40 -7.00
CA VAL A 128 18.82 -6.89 -8.08
C VAL A 128 17.78 -7.91 -7.57
N ALA A 129 18.17 -8.79 -6.64
CA ALA A 129 17.31 -9.81 -6.05
C ALA A 129 16.48 -9.35 -4.83
N TYR A 130 16.57 -8.06 -4.44
CA TYR A 130 15.77 -7.54 -3.33
C TYR A 130 14.29 -7.63 -3.67
N GLN A 131 13.50 -8.19 -2.76
CA GLN A 131 12.04 -8.19 -2.83
C GLN A 131 11.46 -8.04 -1.41
N PRO A 132 10.40 -7.25 -1.22
CA PRO A 132 9.78 -7.07 0.08
C PRO A 132 9.09 -8.38 0.53
N GLN A 133 9.42 -8.85 1.74
CA GLN A 133 8.78 -10.03 2.37
C GLN A 133 7.66 -9.65 3.34
N SER A 134 7.64 -8.38 3.75
CA SER A 134 6.61 -7.75 4.56
C SER A 134 6.43 -6.32 4.08
N ILE A 135 5.51 -5.58 4.68
CA ILE A 135 5.50 -4.13 4.54
C ILE A 135 6.87 -3.55 4.93
N GLN A 136 7.42 -2.69 4.08
CA GLN A 136 8.73 -2.06 4.28
C GLN A 136 8.66 -0.60 3.88
N ARG A 137 9.22 0.29 4.72
CA ARG A 137 9.46 1.67 4.30
C ARG A 137 10.65 1.70 3.35
N MET A 138 10.54 2.42 2.24
CA MET A 138 11.67 2.71 1.36
C MET A 138 12.78 3.40 2.15
N SER A 139 14.04 3.03 1.89
CA SER A 139 15.18 3.68 2.52
C SER A 139 15.22 5.18 2.17
N ASN A 140 15.76 6.00 3.07
CA ASN A 140 15.92 7.43 2.83
C ASN A 140 16.79 7.71 1.58
N SER A 141 17.76 6.85 1.28
CA SER A 141 18.57 6.95 0.05
C SER A 141 17.71 6.76 -1.19
N ALA A 142 16.97 5.66 -1.27
CA ALA A 142 16.10 5.33 -2.40
C ALA A 142 15.02 6.39 -2.62
N TYR A 143 14.38 6.83 -1.54
CA TYR A 143 13.36 7.88 -1.62
C TYR A 143 13.92 9.20 -2.15
N ARG A 144 15.11 9.61 -1.67
CA ARG A 144 15.79 10.82 -2.17
C ARG A 144 16.23 10.66 -3.62
N GLU A 145 16.72 9.49 -4.00
CA GLU A 145 17.18 9.21 -5.36
C GLU A 145 16.04 9.36 -6.36
N ILE A 146 14.91 8.70 -6.09
CA ILE A 146 13.71 8.84 -6.93
C ILE A 146 13.27 10.31 -7.00
N ARG A 147 13.22 11.02 -5.88
CA ARG A 147 12.82 12.42 -5.89
C ARG A 147 13.80 13.32 -6.65
N ARG A 148 15.09 13.02 -6.62
CA ARG A 148 16.11 13.76 -7.37
C ARG A 148 15.94 13.58 -8.87
N GLU A 149 15.74 12.36 -9.34
CA GLU A 149 15.67 12.04 -10.77
C GLU A 149 14.28 12.32 -11.37
N TYR A 150 13.22 12.03 -10.62
CA TYR A 150 11.85 12.06 -11.13
C TYR A 150 11.00 13.19 -10.56
N GLY A 151 11.43 13.87 -9.49
CA GLY A 151 10.71 14.93 -8.78
C GLY A 151 9.82 14.41 -7.64
N SER A 152 9.06 13.34 -7.89
CA SER A 152 8.24 12.65 -6.88
C SER A 152 8.13 11.14 -7.14
N ILE A 153 7.64 10.41 -6.13
CA ILE A 153 7.33 8.98 -6.29
C ILE A 153 6.20 8.78 -7.32
N GLU A 154 5.17 9.64 -7.35
CA GLU A 154 4.13 9.51 -8.38
C GLU A 154 4.66 9.75 -9.78
N GLN A 155 5.54 10.73 -9.96
CA GLN A 155 6.15 11.05 -11.26
C GLN A 155 7.05 9.91 -11.75
N PHE A 156 7.79 9.26 -10.85
CA PHE A 156 8.51 8.03 -11.15
C PHE A 156 7.56 6.96 -11.68
N VAL A 157 6.57 6.57 -10.87
CA VAL A 157 5.60 5.53 -11.23
C VAL A 157 4.90 5.82 -12.55
N SER A 158 4.48 7.07 -12.79
CA SER A 158 3.86 7.49 -14.05
C SER A 158 4.82 7.31 -15.24
N LYS A 159 6.06 7.79 -15.13
CA LYS A 159 7.07 7.69 -16.20
C LYS A 159 7.47 6.26 -16.51
N VAL A 160 7.60 5.39 -15.51
CA VAL A 160 8.03 4.00 -15.75
C VAL A 160 6.89 3.12 -16.25
N THR A 161 5.65 3.38 -15.83
CA THR A 161 4.48 2.65 -16.32
C THR A 161 4.21 2.97 -17.80
N GLY A 162 4.33 4.26 -18.20
CA GLY A 162 4.14 4.68 -19.58
C GLY A 162 5.20 4.22 -20.58
N LYS A 163 6.32 3.64 -20.13
CA LYS A 163 7.36 3.06 -20.99
C LYS A 163 7.13 1.58 -21.32
N ALA A 164 6.22 0.90 -20.62
CA ALA A 164 5.97 -0.53 -20.82
C ALA A 164 5.11 -0.84 -22.06
N GLU A 165 4.53 0.18 -22.71
CA GLU A 165 3.67 0.06 -23.90
C GLU A 165 4.36 0.47 -25.22
N SER A 166 5.68 0.71 -25.22
CA SER A 166 6.44 1.17 -26.39
C SER A 166 7.61 0.26 -26.75
#